data_AF-A0A1W2BL42-F1
#
_entry.id   AF-A0A1W2BL42-F1
#
_cell.length_a   1.000
_cell.length_b   1.000
_cell.length_c   1.000
_cell.angle_alpha   90.00
_cell.angle_beta   90.00
_cell.angle_gamma   90.00
#
_symmetry.space_group_name_H-M   'P 1'
#
loop_
_entity.id
_entity.type
_entity.pdbx_description
1 polymer ?
#
loop_
_entity_poly.entity_id
_entity_poly.type
_entity_poly.pdbx_seq_one_letter_code
_entity_poly.pdbx_strand_id
1 'polypeptide(L)'
;MSDAEETDSPRKREWKRTLRVILYMLPWIAVWLWLKSQTGFPDRYGYHNGLHGKAGVFNEYIHSGLLLQRPGAVEIFLFTWMWAPVVGFIAWLAWAFIQDLQKGGGS
;
A
#
# COMPACT_ATOMS: atom_id res chain seq x y z
N MET A 1 -2.41 -39.06 28.44
CA MET A 1 -2.80 -37.87 27.66
C MET A 1 -1.52 -37.14 27.35
N SER A 2 -0.96 -37.39 26.16
CA SER A 2 0.31 -36.80 25.74
C SER A 2 -0.01 -35.48 25.08
N ASP A 3 0.40 -34.39 25.73
CA ASP A 3 0.44 -33.06 25.16
C ASP A 3 1.33 -33.11 23.92
N ALA A 4 0.71 -33.20 22.75
CA ALA A 4 1.37 -32.94 21.49
C ALA A 4 1.61 -31.43 21.45
N GLU A 5 2.77 -31.02 21.96
CA GLU A 5 3.32 -29.69 21.74
C GLU A 5 3.46 -29.55 20.22
N GLU A 6 2.46 -28.96 19.58
CA GLU A 6 2.41 -28.73 18.13
C GLU A 6 3.53 -27.72 17.80
N THR A 7 4.74 -28.23 17.58
CA THR A 7 5.87 -27.44 17.11
C THR A 7 5.49 -26.85 15.76
N ASP A 8 5.06 -25.59 15.78
CA ASP A 8 4.63 -24.85 14.60
C ASP A 8 5.82 -24.77 13.65
N SER A 9 5.83 -25.60 12.60
CA SER A 9 6.97 -25.69 11.69
C SER A 9 7.28 -24.31 11.11
N PRO A 10 8.56 -23.97 10.83
CA PRO A 10 8.94 -22.66 10.33
C PRO A 10 8.10 -22.23 9.11
N ARG A 11 7.74 -23.19 8.25
CA ARG A 11 6.82 -23.01 7.12
C ARG A 11 5.40 -22.58 7.54
N LYS A 12 4.80 -23.20 8.58
CA LYS A 12 3.48 -22.78 9.10
C LYS A 12 3.53 -21.35 9.65
N ARG A 13 4.62 -20.98 10.34
CA ARG A 13 4.82 -19.62 10.86
C ARG A 13 4.95 -18.58 9.75
N GLU A 14 5.68 -18.88 8.68
CA GLU A 14 5.79 -18.04 7.48
C GLU A 14 4.43 -17.87 6.80
N TRP A 15 3.68 -18.97 6.58
CA TRP A 15 2.34 -18.90 6.01
C TRP A 15 1.37 -18.07 6.86
N LYS A 16 1.35 -18.25 8.18
CA LYS A 16 0.54 -17.44 9.10
C LYS A 16 0.93 -15.95 9.05
N ARG A 17 2.20 -15.62 8.78
CA ARG A 17 2.66 -14.24 8.64
C ARG A 17 2.20 -13.66 7.31
N THR A 18 2.37 -14.39 6.21
CA THR A 18 1.89 -13.99 4.88
C THR A 18 0.37 -13.79 4.87
N LEU A 19 -0.39 -14.71 5.47
CA LEU A 19 -1.84 -14.62 5.56
C LEU A 19 -2.28 -13.36 6.32
N ARG A 20 -1.60 -13.04 7.43
CA ARG A 20 -1.86 -11.81 8.19
C ARG A 20 -1.62 -10.57 7.34
N VAL A 21 -0.50 -10.50 6.62
CA VAL A 21 -0.21 -9.36 5.73
C VAL A 21 -1.30 -9.20 4.67
N ILE A 22 -1.72 -10.29 4.03
CA ILE A 22 -2.82 -10.25 3.04
C ILE A 22 -4.11 -9.74 3.70
N LEU A 23 -4.46 -10.25 4.88
CA LEU A 23 -5.66 -9.85 5.59
C LEU A 23 -5.64 -8.36 5.98
N TYR A 24 -4.47 -7.83 6.36
CA TYR A 24 -4.29 -6.40 6.63
C TYR A 24 -4.40 -5.53 5.38
N MET A 25 -4.01 -6.04 4.21
CA MET A 25 -4.09 -5.32 2.93
C MET A 25 -5.50 -5.29 2.35
N LEU A 26 -6.36 -6.26 2.67
CA LEU A 26 -7.72 -6.34 2.10
C LEU A 26 -8.58 -5.10 2.38
N PRO A 27 -8.72 -4.60 3.63
CA PRO A 27 -9.46 -3.37 3.89
C PRO A 27 -8.91 -2.17 3.13
N TRP A 28 -7.58 -2.09 3.01
CA TRP A 28 -6.91 -1.01 2.29
C TRP A 28 -7.29 -0.97 0.81
N ILE A 29 -7.25 -2.13 0.16
CA ILE A 29 -7.64 -2.30 -1.25
C ILE A 29 -9.14 -2.02 -1.41
N ALA A 30 -9.97 -2.50 -0.48
CA ALA A 30 -11.42 -2.27 -0.54
C ALA A 30 -11.77 -0.78 -0.48
N VAL A 31 -11.16 -0.02 0.44
CA VAL A 31 -11.33 1.44 0.53
C VAL A 31 -10.85 2.11 -0.76
N TRP A 32 -9.71 1.70 -1.29
CA TRP A 32 -9.18 2.25 -2.54
C TRP A 32 -10.14 2.03 -3.73
N LEU A 33 -10.66 0.81 -3.90
CA LEU A 33 -11.64 0.49 -4.95
C LEU A 33 -12.95 1.25 -4.77
N TRP A 34 -13.42 1.39 -3.52
CA TRP A 34 -14.60 2.16 -3.20
C TRP A 34 -14.42 3.65 -3.55
N LEU A 35 -13.29 4.26 -3.19
CA LEU A 35 -12.99 5.65 -3.55
C LEU A 35 -12.90 5.85 -5.06
N LYS A 36 -12.28 4.91 -5.78
CA LYS A 36 -12.22 4.95 -7.25
C LYS A 36 -13.61 4.93 -7.88
N SER A 37 -14.54 4.12 -7.34
CA SER A 37 -15.91 4.07 -7.86
C SER A 37 -16.66 5.40 -7.64
N GLN A 38 -16.35 6.14 -6.57
CA GLN A 38 -16.93 7.46 -6.31
C GLN A 38 -16.37 8.55 -7.23
N THR A 39 -15.05 8.55 -7.47
CA THR A 39 -14.40 9.59 -8.28
C THR A 39 -14.55 9.34 -9.78
N GLY A 40 -14.83 8.09 -10.20
CA GLY A 40 -14.79 7.68 -11.59
C GLY A 40 -13.38 7.68 -12.17
N PHE A 41 -12.36 7.62 -11.32
CA PHE A 41 -10.96 7.60 -11.73
C PHE A 41 -10.57 6.21 -12.27
N PRO A 42 -9.84 6.12 -13.40
CA PRO A 42 -9.24 7.22 -14.17
C PRO A 42 -10.11 7.76 -15.32
N ASP A 43 -11.18 7.06 -15.70
CA ASP A 43 -11.93 7.34 -16.95
C ASP A 43 -12.52 8.75 -17.01
N ARG A 44 -13.01 9.28 -15.87
CA ARG A 44 -13.57 10.64 -15.75
C ARG A 44 -12.55 11.75 -16.03
N TYR A 45 -11.26 11.43 -15.93
CA TYR A 45 -10.14 12.34 -16.18
C TYR A 45 -9.65 12.27 -17.63
N GLY A 46 -10.43 11.66 -18.52
CA GLY A 46 -10.08 11.50 -19.94
C GLY A 46 -9.04 10.40 -20.19
N TYR A 47 -8.67 9.66 -19.15
CA TYR A 47 -7.69 8.59 -19.24
C TYR A 47 -8.39 7.23 -19.24
N HIS A 48 -8.66 6.71 -20.45
CA HIS A 48 -9.15 5.35 -20.61
C HIS A 48 -7.98 4.39 -20.56
N ASN A 49 -7.88 3.64 -19.46
CA ASN A 49 -6.85 2.64 -19.30
C ASN A 49 -7.24 1.40 -20.13
N GLY A 50 -6.86 1.35 -21.40
CA GLY A 50 -7.11 0.21 -22.30
C GLY A 50 -6.36 -1.07 -21.90
N LEU A 51 -5.53 -1.00 -20.85
CA LEU A 51 -4.78 -2.12 -20.28
C LEU A 51 -5.59 -2.78 -19.16
N HIS A 52 -6.28 -3.88 -19.49
CA HIS A 52 -6.85 -4.77 -18.49
C HIS A 52 -5.73 -5.62 -17.86
N GLY A 53 -5.39 -5.40 -16.58
CA GLY A 53 -4.48 -6.27 -15.82
C GLY A 53 -3.43 -5.55 -14.97
N LYS A 54 -2.31 -6.23 -14.66
CA LYS A 54 -1.25 -5.79 -13.73
C LYS A 54 -0.62 -4.42 -14.09
N ALA A 55 -0.61 -4.05 -15.37
CA ALA A 55 -0.14 -2.75 -15.82
C ALA A 55 -1.10 -1.60 -15.46
N GLY A 56 -2.39 -1.89 -15.25
CA GLY A 56 -3.41 -0.89 -14.94
C GLY A 56 -3.13 -0.15 -13.64
N VAL A 57 -2.77 -0.86 -12.58
CA VAL A 57 -2.53 -0.26 -11.25
C VAL A 57 -1.29 0.64 -11.24
N PHE A 58 -0.19 0.18 -11.82
CA PHE A 58 1.03 0.99 -11.89
C PHE A 58 0.82 2.24 -12.76
N ASN A 59 0.12 2.07 -13.88
CA ASN A 59 -0.19 3.18 -14.78
C ASN A 59 -1.12 4.21 -14.12
N GLU A 60 -2.13 3.74 -13.37
CA GLU A 60 -2.97 4.60 -12.53
C GLU A 60 -2.17 5.35 -11.47
N TYR A 61 -1.14 4.72 -10.89
CA TYR A 61 -0.27 5.33 -9.90
C TYR A 61 0.54 6.48 -10.49
N ILE A 62 1.10 6.31 -11.69
CA ILE A 62 1.82 7.36 -12.42
C ILE A 62 0.88 8.54 -12.74
N HIS A 63 -0.35 8.24 -13.15
CA HIS A 63 -1.34 9.26 -13.51
C HIS A 63 -2.17 9.76 -12.31
N SER A 64 -1.84 9.37 -11.08
CA SER A 64 -2.56 9.80 -9.87
C SER A 64 -2.54 11.32 -9.69
N GLY A 65 -1.56 12.03 -10.26
CA GLY A 65 -1.52 13.49 -10.27
C GLY A 65 -2.73 14.15 -10.95
N LEU A 66 -3.47 13.44 -11.81
CA LEU A 66 -4.72 13.92 -12.40
C LEU A 66 -5.79 14.20 -11.33
N LEU A 67 -5.77 13.48 -10.20
CA LEU A 67 -6.68 13.72 -9.07
C LEU A 67 -6.49 15.11 -8.46
N LEU A 68 -5.29 15.70 -8.58
CA LEU A 68 -4.99 17.03 -8.07
C LEU A 68 -5.44 18.16 -9.01
N GLN A 69 -5.77 17.84 -10.27
CA GLN A 69 -6.22 18.84 -11.24
C GLN A 69 -7.69 19.26 -11.04
N ARG A 70 -8.48 18.44 -10.34
CA ARG A 70 -9.86 18.75 -9.94
C ARG A 70 -10.03 18.43 -8.45
N PRO A 71 -9.49 19.28 -7.55
CA PRO A 71 -9.37 18.94 -6.14
C PRO A 71 -10.71 18.98 -5.42
N GLY A 72 -11.44 17.87 -5.45
CA GLY A 72 -12.49 17.56 -4.49
C GLY A 72 -11.92 16.82 -3.27
N ALA A 73 -12.67 16.82 -2.17
CA ALA A 73 -12.22 16.17 -0.94
C ALA A 73 -11.96 14.66 -1.14
N VAL A 74 -12.78 14.00 -1.95
CA VAL A 74 -12.67 12.56 -2.23
C VAL A 74 -11.44 12.27 -3.10
N GLU A 75 -11.15 13.14 -4.07
CA GLU A 75 -9.99 13.05 -4.96
C GLU A 75 -8.67 13.23 -4.21
N ILE A 76 -8.60 14.24 -3.33
CA ILE A 76 -7.44 14.48 -2.47
C ILE A 76 -7.24 13.29 -1.52
N PHE A 77 -8.33 12.77 -0.95
CA PHE A 77 -8.26 11.61 -0.07
C PHE A 77 -7.79 10.37 -0.83
N LEU A 78 -8.32 10.11 -2.04
CA LEU A 78 -7.89 9.01 -2.89
C LEU A 78 -6.40 9.13 -3.25
N PHE A 79 -5.94 10.33 -3.64
CA PHE A 79 -4.53 10.58 -3.92
C PHE A 79 -3.65 10.27 -2.69
N THR A 80 -4.02 10.82 -1.54
CA THR A 80 -3.28 10.62 -0.29
C THR A 80 -3.26 9.15 0.12
N TRP A 81 -4.40 8.46 0.01
CA TRP A 81 -4.53 7.04 0.28
C TRP A 81 -3.65 6.22 -0.66
N MET A 82 -3.59 6.54 -1.95
CA MET A 82 -2.69 5.83 -2.87
C MET A 82 -1.23 5.95 -2.45
N TRP A 83 -0.77 7.15 -2.07
CA TRP A 83 0.63 7.45 -1.77
C TRP A 83 1.10 7.13 -0.34
N ALA A 84 0.17 6.97 0.60
CA ALA A 84 0.49 6.70 2.01
C ALA A 84 1.49 5.53 2.25
N PRO A 85 1.43 4.38 1.54
CA PRO A 85 2.37 3.30 1.75
C PRO A 85 3.79 3.66 1.28
N VAL A 86 3.90 4.38 0.16
CA VAL A 86 5.18 4.83 -0.39
C VAL A 86 5.82 5.86 0.54
N VAL A 87 5.03 6.84 1.00
CA VAL A 87 5.51 7.85 1.97
C VAL A 87 5.93 7.18 3.27
N GLY A 88 5.13 6.24 3.79
CA GLY A 88 5.47 5.48 5.00
C GLY A 88 6.77 4.69 4.85
N PHE A 89 6.98 4.05 3.70
CA PHE A 89 8.21 3.31 3.41
C PHE A 89 9.44 4.23 3.35
N ILE A 90 9.33 5.37 2.65
CA ILE A 90 10.42 6.36 2.57
C ILE A 90 10.73 6.92 3.97
N ALA A 91 9.71 7.26 4.76
CA ALA A 91 9.88 7.75 6.12
C ALA A 91 10.56 6.72 7.03
N TRP A 92 10.19 5.44 6.90
CA TRP A 92 10.85 4.36 7.62
C TRP A 92 12.32 4.20 7.24
N LEU A 93 12.66 4.27 5.94
CA LEU A 93 14.05 4.24 5.48
C LEU A 93 14.86 5.42 6.00
N ALA A 94 14.31 6.63 5.95
CA ALA A 94 14.95 7.83 6.48
C ALA A 94 15.20 7.70 7.99
N TRP A 95 14.21 7.20 8.74
CA TRP A 95 14.36 6.95 10.18
C TRP A 95 15.43 5.90 10.47
N ALA A 96 15.44 4.77 9.75
CA ALA A 96 16.43 3.72 9.91
C ALA A 96 17.86 4.23 9.63
N PHE A 97 18.03 5.05 8.59
CA PHE A 97 19.30 5.67 8.26
C PHE A 97 19.80 6.63 9.35
N ILE A 98 18.92 7.47 9.89
CA ILE A 98 19.26 8.39 11.00
C ILE A 98 19.73 7.60 12.23
N GLN A 99 19.05 6.50 12.56
CA GLN A 99 19.41 5.64 13.70
C GLN A 99 20.78 4.97 13.51
N ASP A 100 21.14 4.62 12.28
CA ASP A 100 22.46 4.04 11.97
C ASP A 100 23.58 5.06 12.16
N LEU A 101 23.40 6.29 11.66
CA LEU A 101 24.36 7.39 11.85
C LEU A 101 24.58 7.73 13.33
N GLN A 102 23.53 7.69 14.15
CA GLN A 102 23.63 7.93 15.59
C GLN A 102 24.44 6.86 16.33
N LYS A 103 24.43 5.61 15.84
CA LYS A 103 25.23 4.52 16.42
C LYS A 103 26.70 4.57 16.00
N GLY A 104 26.97 5.04 14.77
CA GLY A 104 28.33 5.16 14.24
C GLY A 104 29.12 6.37 14.77
N GLY A 105 28.46 7.46 15.17
CA GLY A 105 29.11 8.68 15.70
C GLY A 105 29.42 8.67 17.19
N GLY A 106 29.17 7.57 17.90
CA GLY A 106 29.40 7.42 19.34
C GLY A 106 30.63 6.58 19.72
N SER A 107 31.51 6.27 18.76
CA SER A 107 32.84 5.67 18.98
C SER A 107 33.93 6.71 18.80
#